data_AF-A0A7H8NKA2-F1
#
_entry.id   AF-A0A7H8NKA2-F1
#
_cell.length_a   1.000
_cell.length_b   1.000
_cell.length_c   1.000
_cell.angle_alpha   90.00
_cell.angle_beta   90.00
_cell.angle_gamma   90.00
#
_symmetry.space_group_name_H-M   'P 1'
#
loop_
_entity.id
_entity.type
_entity.pdbx_description
1 polymer ?
#
loop_
_entity_poly.entity_id
_entity_poly.type
_entity_poly.pdbx_seq_one_letter_code
_entity_poly.pdbx_strand_id
1 'polypeptide(L)'
;MTDHRHRPPLETFGERDEVPFAAAIDQLAEYFDGRRTDFSELPIHLSGTPFQRRVWEELRAIPHGVTISYGQLADAIGQLSAARAVGLANGKNPISIIVPCHRVIGSTGSLTGYGGGLQRKRQLLDFERGRVQCLDGAFVADATGQAAQEQLF
;
A
#
# COMPACT_ATOMS: atom_id res chain seq x y z
N MET A 1 10.30 12.16 10.99
CA MET A 1 10.81 10.94 10.30
C MET A 1 10.39 10.96 8.84
N THR A 2 11.19 11.62 8.02
CA THR A 2 10.91 11.99 6.61
C THR A 2 11.46 10.98 5.60
N ASP A 3 11.82 9.77 6.01
CA ASP A 3 12.52 8.87 5.11
C ASP A 3 11.56 7.93 4.38
N HIS A 4 11.36 8.19 3.08
CA HIS A 4 10.79 7.25 2.14
C HIS A 4 11.91 6.79 1.21
N ARG A 5 12.23 5.50 1.20
CA ARG A 5 13.48 4.95 0.65
C ARG A 5 13.78 5.34 -0.79
N HIS A 6 12.76 5.55 -1.60
CA HIS A 6 12.88 5.88 -3.03
C HIS A 6 12.29 7.25 -3.38
N ARG A 7 12.20 8.15 -2.40
CA ARG A 7 11.76 9.52 -2.63
C ARG A 7 12.74 10.24 -3.57
N PRO A 8 12.27 11.00 -4.58
CA PRO A 8 13.15 11.85 -5.35
C PRO A 8 13.79 12.95 -4.47
N PRO A 9 14.95 13.49 -4.86
CA PRO A 9 15.61 14.55 -4.12
C PRO A 9 14.72 15.80 -4.02
N LEU A 10 14.73 16.48 -2.87
CA LEU A 10 13.83 17.62 -2.61
C LEU A 10 14.06 18.77 -3.58
N GLU A 11 15.30 18.96 -4.02
CA GLU A 11 15.71 19.95 -5.01
C GLU A 11 15.08 19.74 -6.39
N THR A 12 14.54 18.55 -6.68
CA THR A 12 13.82 18.27 -7.93
C THR A 12 12.35 18.66 -7.87
N PHE A 13 11.86 19.07 -6.70
CA PHE A 13 10.45 19.40 -6.52
C PHE A 13 10.20 20.82 -7.06
N GLY A 14 9.08 20.98 -7.77
CA GLY A 14 8.57 22.30 -8.11
C GLY A 14 7.89 22.99 -6.93
N GLU A 15 7.26 24.13 -7.20
CA GLU A 15 6.37 24.76 -6.22
C GLU A 15 5.24 23.82 -5.84
N ARG A 16 4.88 23.81 -4.54
CA ARG A 16 3.77 22.99 -4.05
C ARG A 16 2.47 23.56 -4.59
N ASP A 17 1.77 22.75 -5.37
CA ASP A 17 0.42 23.03 -5.85
C ASP A 17 -0.47 21.83 -5.55
N GLU A 18 -1.54 22.07 -4.79
CA GLU A 18 -2.51 21.03 -4.38
C GLU A 18 -3.67 20.91 -5.36
N VAL A 19 -3.94 21.96 -6.16
CA VAL A 19 -5.05 22.00 -7.11
C VAL A 19 -5.07 20.81 -8.07
N PRO A 20 -3.95 20.41 -8.72
CA PRO A 20 -3.96 19.25 -9.62
C PRO A 20 -4.17 17.92 -8.89
N PHE A 21 -4.06 17.88 -7.56
CA PHE A 21 -4.17 16.68 -6.73
C PHE A 21 -5.41 16.65 -5.84
N ALA A 22 -6.34 17.62 -5.98
CA ALA A 22 -7.53 17.72 -5.13
C ALA A 22 -8.30 16.40 -5.02
N ALA A 23 -8.56 15.74 -6.15
CA ALA A 23 -9.24 14.44 -6.16
C ALA A 23 -8.46 13.34 -5.40
N ALA A 24 -7.13 13.32 -5.49
CA ALA A 24 -6.31 12.35 -4.76
C ALA A 24 -6.29 12.64 -3.26
N ILE A 25 -6.26 13.92 -2.87
CA ILE A 25 -6.32 14.37 -1.48
C ILE A 25 -7.66 13.95 -0.87
N ASP A 26 -8.77 14.22 -1.55
CA ASP A 26 -10.11 13.85 -1.10
C ASP A 26 -10.24 12.33 -0.94
N GLN A 27 -9.85 11.55 -1.96
CA GLN A 27 -9.93 10.09 -1.88
C GLN A 27 -9.04 9.50 -0.79
N LEU A 28 -7.87 10.07 -0.52
CA LEU A 28 -7.02 9.65 0.60
C LEU A 28 -7.66 9.99 1.95
N ALA A 29 -8.33 11.13 2.06
CA ALA A 29 -9.10 11.47 3.26
C ALA A 29 -10.24 10.47 3.48
N GLU A 30 -11.01 10.13 2.44
CA GLU A 30 -12.04 9.10 2.51
C GLU A 30 -11.48 7.72 2.89
N TYR A 31 -10.30 7.38 2.39
CA TYR A 31 -9.63 6.13 2.73
C TYR A 31 -9.29 6.06 4.21
N PHE A 32 -8.67 7.10 4.77
CA PHE A 32 -8.31 7.11 6.20
C PHE A 32 -9.53 7.24 7.12
N ASP A 33 -10.64 7.81 6.64
CA ASP A 33 -11.95 7.83 7.32
C ASP A 33 -12.72 6.49 7.18
N GLY A 34 -12.12 5.48 6.51
CA GLY A 34 -12.73 4.16 6.33
C GLY A 34 -13.90 4.12 5.34
N ARG A 35 -14.17 5.22 4.61
CA ARG A 35 -15.26 5.34 3.64
C ARG A 35 -14.89 4.91 2.23
N ARG A 36 -13.60 4.74 1.94
CA ARG A 36 -13.09 4.30 0.63
C ARG A 36 -12.14 3.11 0.78
N THR A 37 -12.32 2.13 -0.10
CA THR A 37 -11.47 0.94 -0.20
C THR A 37 -10.85 0.75 -1.59
N ASP A 38 -11.22 1.58 -2.57
CA ASP A 38 -10.78 1.46 -3.97
C ASP A 38 -10.39 2.82 -4.57
N PHE A 39 -9.34 2.81 -5.40
CA PHE A 39 -8.78 3.96 -6.13
C PHE A 39 -8.72 3.71 -7.65
N SER A 40 -9.41 2.69 -8.15
CA SER A 40 -9.37 2.29 -9.57
C SER A 40 -9.72 3.43 -10.54
N GLU A 41 -10.60 4.35 -10.13
CA GLU A 41 -11.04 5.51 -10.91
C GLU A 41 -10.04 6.67 -10.95
N LEU A 42 -9.05 6.69 -10.05
CA LEU A 42 -8.07 7.77 -10.02
C LEU A 42 -7.07 7.60 -11.17
N PRO A 43 -6.95 8.58 -12.10
CA PRO A 43 -6.00 8.48 -13.19
C PRO A 43 -4.58 8.59 -12.65
N ILE A 44 -3.79 7.53 -12.82
CA ILE A 44 -2.39 7.49 -12.39
C ILE A 44 -1.47 7.17 -13.56
N HIS A 45 -0.28 7.76 -13.53
CA HIS A 45 0.78 7.45 -14.47
C HIS A 45 1.97 6.83 -13.75
N LEU A 46 2.27 5.56 -14.07
CA LEU A 46 3.34 4.80 -13.44
C LEU A 46 4.59 4.79 -14.32
N SER A 47 5.56 5.63 -13.98
CA SER A 47 6.87 5.67 -14.66
C SER A 47 7.83 4.63 -14.10
N GLY A 48 8.23 3.68 -14.93
CA GLY A 48 9.12 2.57 -14.55
C GLY A 48 9.38 1.61 -15.70
N THR A 49 10.21 0.59 -15.46
CA THR A 49 10.47 -0.46 -16.46
C THR A 49 9.20 -1.25 -16.77
N PRO A 50 9.11 -1.93 -17.93
CA PRO A 50 7.95 -2.78 -18.24
C PRO A 50 7.65 -3.81 -17.14
N PHE A 51 8.69 -4.40 -16.54
CA PHE A 51 8.53 -5.32 -15.41
C PHE A 51 7.95 -4.64 -14.16
N GLN A 52 8.46 -3.46 -13.80
CA GLN A 52 7.95 -2.69 -12.66
C GLN A 52 6.48 -2.33 -12.85
N ARG A 53 6.12 -1.81 -14.02
CA ARG A 53 4.73 -1.44 -14.33
C ARG A 53 3.81 -2.65 -14.21
N ARG A 54 4.20 -3.81 -14.75
CA ARG A 54 3.40 -5.04 -14.62
C ARG A 54 3.20 -5.45 -13.17
N VAL A 55 4.25 -5.40 -12.35
CA VAL A 55 4.13 -5.65 -10.90
C VAL A 55 3.17 -4.67 -10.25
N TRP A 56 3.29 -3.37 -10.54
CA TRP A 56 2.45 -2.34 -9.94
C TRP A 56 0.99 -2.40 -10.37
N GLU A 57 0.70 -2.80 -11.61
CA GLU A 57 -0.68 -3.06 -12.04
C GLU A 57 -1.27 -4.25 -11.28
N GLU A 58 -0.53 -5.35 -11.11
CA GLU A 58 -1.03 -6.48 -10.31
C GLU A 58 -1.22 -6.12 -8.83
N LEU A 59 -0.43 -5.20 -8.29
CA LEU A 59 -0.66 -4.70 -6.92
C LEU A 59 -2.04 -4.05 -6.81
N ARG A 60 -2.50 -3.31 -7.82
CA ARG A 60 -3.81 -2.62 -7.79
C ARG A 60 -4.98 -3.60 -7.80
N ALA A 61 -4.77 -4.82 -8.28
CA ALA A 61 -5.78 -5.88 -8.24
C ALA A 61 -5.95 -6.50 -6.84
N ILE A 62 -5.06 -6.23 -5.88
CA ILE A 62 -5.16 -6.77 -4.51
C ILE A 62 -6.22 -5.98 -3.74
N PRO A 63 -7.33 -6.60 -3.29
CA PRO A 63 -8.39 -5.89 -2.58
C PRO A 63 -7.95 -5.33 -1.23
N HIS A 64 -8.68 -4.33 -0.75
CA HIS A 64 -8.53 -3.79 0.60
C HIS A 64 -8.65 -4.87 1.67
N GLY A 65 -7.76 -4.85 2.67
CA GLY A 65 -7.76 -5.82 3.79
C GLY A 65 -7.21 -7.21 3.43
N VAL A 66 -6.96 -7.48 2.15
CA VAL A 66 -6.37 -8.73 1.66
C VAL A 66 -4.86 -8.59 1.52
N THR A 67 -4.14 -9.64 1.91
CA THR A 67 -2.68 -9.72 1.72
C THR A 67 -2.29 -10.93 0.91
N ILE A 68 -1.27 -10.77 0.06
CA ILE A 68 -0.66 -11.87 -0.70
C ILE A 68 0.84 -11.96 -0.41
N SER A 69 1.44 -13.09 -0.74
CA SER A 69 2.89 -13.27 -0.66
C SER A 69 3.61 -12.77 -1.91
N TYR A 70 4.91 -12.48 -1.79
CA TYR A 70 5.76 -12.20 -2.96
C TYR A 70 5.76 -13.32 -4.00
N GLY A 71 5.59 -14.58 -3.57
CA GLY A 71 5.47 -15.74 -4.47
C GLY A 71 4.15 -15.73 -5.24
N GLN A 72 3.04 -15.44 -4.57
CA GLN A 72 1.73 -15.29 -5.22
C GLN A 72 1.70 -14.13 -6.22
N LEU A 73 2.34 -12.99 -5.88
CA LEU A 73 2.47 -11.88 -6.82
C LEU A 73 3.35 -12.24 -8.03
N ALA A 74 4.41 -13.01 -7.81
CA ALA A 74 5.28 -13.50 -8.88
C ALA A 74 4.53 -14.47 -9.81
N ASP A 75 3.68 -15.32 -9.25
CA ASP A 75 2.79 -16.21 -10.01
C ASP A 75 1.76 -15.43 -10.83
N ALA A 76 1.12 -14.41 -10.24
CA ALA A 76 0.13 -13.56 -10.93
C ALA A 76 0.70 -12.85 -12.17
N ILE A 77 1.98 -12.45 -12.14
CA ILE A 77 2.65 -11.88 -13.32
C ILE A 77 3.24 -12.94 -14.28
N GLY A 78 2.99 -14.23 -14.04
CA GLY A 78 3.48 -15.35 -14.84
C GLY A 78 4.97 -15.65 -14.69
N GLN A 79 5.58 -15.31 -13.55
CA GLN A 79 7.01 -15.49 -13.28
C GLN A 79 7.27 -16.09 -11.90
N LEU A 80 6.91 -17.36 -11.69
CA LEU A 80 7.07 -18.10 -10.42
C LEU A 80 8.44 -17.94 -9.74
N SER A 81 9.53 -17.90 -10.51
CA SER A 81 10.91 -17.78 -9.98
C SER A 81 11.34 -16.34 -9.65
N ALA A 82 10.48 -15.34 -9.89
CA ALA A 82 10.84 -13.93 -9.79
C ALA A 82 10.48 -13.24 -8.46
N ALA A 83 10.15 -13.99 -7.40
CA ALA A 83 9.72 -13.42 -6.11
C ALA A 83 10.67 -12.33 -5.55
N ARG A 84 11.99 -12.52 -5.68
CA ARG A 84 12.98 -11.51 -5.25
C ARG A 84 12.92 -10.25 -6.13
N ALA A 85 12.81 -10.39 -7.45
CA ALA A 85 12.71 -9.28 -8.38
C ALA A 85 11.39 -8.50 -8.17
N VAL A 86 10.29 -9.22 -7.95
CA VAL A 86 9.00 -8.64 -7.55
C VAL A 86 9.13 -7.85 -6.26
N GLY A 87 9.81 -8.39 -5.23
CA GLY A 87 10.06 -7.66 -3.99
C GLY A 87 10.82 -6.34 -4.18
N LEU A 88 11.81 -6.32 -5.09
CA LEU A 88 12.54 -5.10 -5.45
C LEU A 88 11.66 -4.11 -6.22
N ALA A 89 10.81 -4.58 -7.13
CA ALA A 89 9.84 -3.74 -7.84
C ALA A 89 8.76 -3.18 -6.91
N ASN A 90 8.23 -3.99 -6.00
CA ASN A 90 7.27 -3.59 -4.97
C ASN A 90 7.83 -2.47 -4.08
N GLY A 91 9.11 -2.61 -3.68
CA GLY A 91 9.81 -1.58 -2.89
C GLY A 91 9.95 -0.25 -3.62
N LYS A 92 10.05 -0.26 -4.95
CA LYS A 92 10.22 0.92 -5.81
C LYS A 92 8.90 1.57 -6.25
N ASN A 93 7.77 1.16 -5.67
CA ASN A 93 6.48 1.78 -5.97
C ASN A 93 6.52 3.31 -5.76
N PRO A 94 6.23 4.12 -6.80
CA PRO A 94 6.25 5.58 -6.68
C PRO A 94 5.00 6.17 -6.01
N ILE A 95 3.88 5.43 -5.96
CA ILE A 95 2.59 5.94 -5.46
C ILE A 95 2.07 5.01 -4.36
N SER A 96 2.56 5.21 -3.12
CA SER A 96 2.12 4.43 -1.96
C SER A 96 0.62 4.58 -1.68
N ILE A 97 0.03 3.61 -0.97
CA ILE A 97 -1.40 3.51 -0.62
C ILE A 97 -2.28 3.24 -1.85
N ILE A 98 -2.28 4.15 -2.84
CA ILE A 98 -3.06 4.03 -4.08
C ILE A 98 -2.61 2.80 -4.89
N VAL A 99 -1.29 2.61 -5.04
CA VAL A 99 -0.72 1.32 -5.44
C VAL A 99 -0.33 0.58 -4.15
N PRO A 100 -1.04 -0.49 -3.76
CA PRO A 100 -1.03 -0.98 -2.39
C PRO A 100 0.14 -1.95 -2.11
N CYS A 101 1.38 -1.47 -2.25
CA CYS A 101 2.59 -2.27 -2.02
C CYS A 101 2.79 -2.74 -0.56
N HIS A 102 2.01 -2.21 0.39
CA HIS A 102 1.94 -2.68 1.78
C HIS A 102 1.18 -3.99 1.93
N ARG A 103 0.32 -4.37 0.96
CA ARG A 103 -0.47 -5.62 0.99
C ARG A 103 0.33 -6.88 0.63
N VAL A 104 1.58 -6.74 0.22
CA VAL A 104 2.47 -7.89 -0.08
C VAL A 104 3.38 -8.22 1.09
N ILE A 105 3.40 -9.47 1.55
CA ILE A 105 4.17 -9.92 2.72
C ILE A 105 5.01 -11.16 2.41
N GLY A 106 5.90 -11.55 3.33
CA GLY A 106 6.58 -12.84 3.26
C GLY A 106 5.60 -14.00 3.40
N SER A 107 5.90 -15.16 2.83
CA SER A 107 5.05 -16.37 2.94
C SER A 107 4.86 -16.85 4.38
N THR A 108 5.75 -16.47 5.30
CA THR A 108 5.66 -16.75 6.73
C THR A 108 4.85 -15.71 7.52
N GLY A 109 4.23 -14.75 6.85
CA GLY A 109 3.56 -13.60 7.48
C GLY A 109 4.51 -12.47 7.88
N SER A 110 5.81 -12.59 7.60
CA SER A 110 6.79 -11.57 7.94
C SER A 110 6.62 -10.28 7.12
N LEU A 111 6.69 -9.13 7.81
CA LEU A 111 6.72 -7.82 7.17
C LEU A 111 8.15 -7.50 6.76
N THR A 112 8.36 -7.39 5.45
CA THR A 112 9.63 -6.96 4.86
C THR A 112 9.39 -5.81 3.91
N GLY A 113 10.46 -5.06 3.62
CA GLY A 113 10.55 -4.08 2.52
C GLY A 113 9.32 -3.20 2.30
N TYR A 114 9.33 -1.96 2.82
CA TYR A 114 8.34 -0.95 2.51
C TYR A 114 9.01 0.41 2.33
N GLY A 115 8.65 1.13 1.27
CA GLY A 115 9.23 2.44 0.95
C GLY A 115 9.10 3.42 2.10
N GLY A 116 7.94 3.44 2.79
CA GLY A 116 7.69 4.23 3.99
C GLY A 116 8.07 3.57 5.31
N GLY A 117 8.86 2.49 5.34
CA GLY A 117 9.27 1.82 6.59
C GLY A 117 8.24 0.87 7.22
N LEU A 118 8.73 -0.13 7.94
CA LEU A 118 7.91 -1.28 8.39
C LEU A 118 6.80 -0.90 9.38
N GLN A 119 6.97 0.16 10.18
CA GLN A 119 5.94 0.63 11.10
C GLN A 119 4.69 1.09 10.35
N ARG A 120 4.85 1.92 9.30
CA ARG A 120 3.74 2.40 8.48
C ARG A 120 3.04 1.25 7.76
N LYS A 121 3.80 0.29 7.23
CA LYS A 121 3.24 -0.92 6.61
C LYS A 121 2.35 -1.68 7.59
N ARG A 122 2.79 -1.88 8.84
CA ARG A 122 1.99 -2.53 9.88
C ARG A 122 0.72 -1.74 10.18
N GLN A 123 0.83 -0.44 10.40
CA GLN A 123 -0.33 0.42 10.69
C GLN A 123 -1.37 0.38 9.57
N LEU A 124 -0.95 0.46 8.30
CA LEU A 124 -1.87 0.32 7.16
C LEU A 124 -2.55 -1.05 7.13
N LEU A 125 -1.80 -2.14 7.36
CA LEU A 125 -2.39 -3.47 7.38
C LEU A 125 -3.38 -3.66 8.54
N ASP A 126 -3.07 -3.14 9.72
CA ASP A 126 -3.96 -3.20 10.87
C ASP A 126 -5.20 -2.31 10.65
N PHE A 127 -5.04 -1.16 9.99
CA PHE A 127 -6.12 -0.25 9.60
C PHE A 127 -7.08 -0.92 8.62
N GLU A 128 -6.57 -1.48 7.54
CA GLU A 128 -7.40 -2.16 6.54
C GLU A 128 -8.11 -3.41 7.08
N ARG A 129 -7.64 -3.94 8.22
CA ARG A 129 -8.26 -5.06 8.96
C ARG A 129 -9.20 -4.61 10.07
N GLY A 130 -9.43 -3.30 10.24
CA GLY A 130 -10.29 -2.74 11.28
C GLY A 130 -9.75 -2.90 12.70
N ARG A 131 -8.42 -3.10 12.89
CA ARG A 131 -7.81 -3.23 14.22
C ARG A 131 -7.41 -1.88 14.82
N VAL A 132 -7.22 -0.88 13.96
CA VAL A 132 -6.89 0.49 14.33
C VAL A 132 -7.71 1.44 13.47
N GLN A 133 -8.01 2.63 13.99
CA GLN A 133 -8.67 3.71 13.28
C GLN A 133 -7.66 4.84 13.02
N CYS A 134 -7.84 5.61 11.95
CA CYS A 134 -7.06 6.81 11.71
C CYS A 134 -7.86 8.02 12.20
N LEU A 135 -7.46 8.60 13.33
CA LEU A 135 -8.08 9.81 13.90
C LEU A 135 -7.06 10.95 13.88
N ASP A 136 -7.44 12.09 13.31
CA ASP A 136 -6.59 13.29 13.19
C ASP A 136 -5.18 13.01 12.64
N GLY A 137 -5.08 12.06 11.70
CA GLY A 137 -3.82 11.65 11.07
C GLY A 137 -2.95 10.71 11.91
N ALA A 138 -3.47 10.19 13.03
CA ALA A 138 -2.82 9.21 13.89
C ALA A 138 -3.59 7.88 13.90
N PHE A 139 -2.86 6.77 13.83
CA PHE A 139 -3.44 5.44 14.05
C PHE A 139 -3.61 5.18 15.54
N VAL A 140 -4.86 5.00 15.97
CA VAL A 140 -5.23 4.65 17.34
C VAL A 140 -5.85 3.25 17.37
N ALA A 141 -5.58 2.49 18.44
CA ALA A 141 -6.24 1.21 18.64
C ALA A 141 -7.75 1.44 18.73
N ASP A 142 -8.54 0.58 18.10
CA ASP A 142 -9.99 0.66 18.23
C ASP A 142 -10.39 0.39 19.69
N ALA A 143 -11.01 1.37 20.34
CA ALA A 143 -11.51 1.24 21.72
C ALA A 143 -12.73 0.30 21.80
N THR A 144 -13.35 -0.01 20.66
CA THR A 144 -14.37 -1.06 20.56
C THR A 144 -13.68 -2.40 20.38
N GLY A 145 -13.23 -2.98 21.50
CA GLY A 145 -12.92 -4.40 21.58
C GLY A 145 -14.19 -5.23 21.35
N GLN A 146 -14.64 -5.35 20.10
CA GLN A 146 -15.44 -6.48 19.69
C GLN A 146 -14.47 -7.59 19.30
N ALA A 147 -14.28 -8.50 20.25
CA ALA A 147 -13.92 -9.87 19.96
C ALA A 147 -14.76 -10.34 18.76
N ALA A 148 -14.12 -10.49 17.60
CA ALA A 148 -14.62 -11.42 16.60
C ALA A 148 -14.52 -12.80 17.25
N GLN A 149 -15.64 -13.21 17.84
CA GLN A 149 -15.86 -14.53 18.39
C GLN A 149 -15.38 -15.59 17.41
N GLU A 150 -14.78 -16.63 17.99
CA GLU A 150 -14.68 -17.95 17.38
C GLU A 150 -15.98 -18.32 16.66
N GLN A 151 -15.85 -18.72 15.40
CA GLN A 151 -16.71 -19.68 14.70
C GLN A 151 -15.83 -20.24 13.56
N LEU A 152 -15.09 -21.33 13.81
CA LEU A 152 -15.49 -22.69 13.43
C LEU A 152 -15.84 -22.79 11.94
N PHE A 153 -14.86 -23.07 11.08
CA PHE A 153 -14.58 -24.40 10.49
C PHE A 153 -13.16 -24.43 9.93
#